data_AF-A0A1G0YYH9-F1
#
_entry.id   AF-A0A1G0YYH9-F1
#
_cell.length_a   1.000
_cell.length_b   1.000
_cell.length_c   1.000
_cell.angle_alpha   90.00
_cell.angle_beta   90.00
_cell.angle_gamma   90.00
#
_symmetry.space_group_name_H-M   'P 1'
#
loop_
_entity.id
_entity.type
_entity.pdbx_description
1 polymer ?
#
loop_
_entity_poly.entity_id
_entity_poly.type
_entity_poly.pdbx_seq_one_letter_code
_entity_poly.pdbx_strand_id
1 'polypeptide(L)'
;MANYKYAQSGNGIIRISDGAMVPIDASNKDYQYFLASVETPDPADPEPEVQRCIEPKTILDRLDAAGLLDTALAALDAPENRKLKAYWDALTVGVEQDDQQVRGFLIAIDANPDEILA
;
A
#
# COMPACT_ATOMS: atom_id res chain seq x y z
N MET A 1 -34.32 9.81 -7.90
CA MET A 1 -33.51 8.98 -7.00
C MET A 1 -32.62 9.91 -6.22
N ALA A 2 -32.79 9.98 -4.90
CA ALA A 2 -31.88 10.75 -4.05
C ALA A 2 -30.72 9.80 -3.72
N ASN A 3 -29.57 10.01 -4.39
CA ASN A 3 -28.37 9.23 -4.17
C ASN A 3 -27.68 9.84 -2.93
N TYR A 4 -27.43 9.03 -1.90
CA TYR A 4 -26.69 9.44 -0.71
C TYR A 4 -25.43 8.58 -0.59
N LYS A 5 -24.37 9.08 0.06
CA LYS A 5 -23.16 8.30 0.38
C LYS A 5 -22.71 8.56 1.82
N TYR A 6 -21.97 7.63 2.43
CA TYR A 6 -21.40 7.88 3.74
C TYR A 6 -20.39 9.03 3.71
N ALA A 7 -20.39 9.88 4.74
CA ALA A 7 -19.32 10.84 4.94
C ALA A 7 -18.06 10.12 5.41
N GLN A 8 -16.90 10.47 4.87
CA GLN A 8 -15.61 9.90 5.29
C GLN A 8 -15.31 10.07 6.79
N SER A 9 -15.90 11.09 7.43
CA SER A 9 -15.76 11.33 8.87
C SER A 9 -16.65 10.44 9.75
N GLY A 10 -17.51 9.59 9.17
CA GLY A 10 -18.40 8.69 9.91
C GLY A 10 -19.58 9.37 10.63
N ASN A 11 -19.68 10.69 10.61
CA ASN A 11 -20.65 11.46 11.40
C ASN A 11 -21.94 11.83 10.64
N GLY A 12 -22.13 11.30 9.43
CA GLY A 12 -23.22 11.74 8.55
C GLY A 12 -23.26 10.99 7.23
N ILE A 13 -24.27 11.30 6.44
CA ILE A 13 -24.35 10.97 5.02
C ILE A 13 -24.25 12.26 4.20
N ILE A 14 -23.78 12.16 2.97
CA ILE A 14 -23.73 13.26 2.00
C ILE A 14 -24.79 13.00 0.96
N ARG A 15 -25.66 13.99 0.74
CA ARG A 15 -26.63 13.95 -0.35
C ARG A 15 -25.93 14.30 -1.66
N ILE A 16 -25.95 13.40 -2.62
CA ILE A 16 -25.17 13.54 -3.87
C ILE A 16 -25.75 14.64 -4.77
N SER A 17 -27.04 14.98 -4.64
CA SER A 17 -27.67 16.01 -5.47
C SER A 17 -27.13 17.43 -5.23
N ASP A 18 -26.74 17.76 -4.01
CA ASP A 18 -26.33 19.11 -3.61
C ASP A 18 -25.04 19.13 -2.76
N GLY A 19 -24.49 17.96 -2.43
CA GLY A 19 -23.30 17.82 -1.59
C GLY A 19 -23.54 18.13 -0.12
N ALA A 20 -24.80 18.29 0.31
CA ALA A 20 -25.11 18.65 1.69
C ALA A 20 -24.81 17.50 2.66
N MET A 21 -24.16 17.82 3.78
CA MET A 21 -23.96 16.89 4.89
C MET A 21 -25.25 16.80 5.70
N VAL A 22 -25.77 15.58 5.82
CA VAL A 22 -26.96 15.23 6.60
C VAL A 22 -26.48 14.47 7.84
N PRO A 23 -26.81 14.95 9.05
CA PRO A 23 -26.43 14.25 10.29
C PRO A 23 -27.18 12.92 10.42
N ILE A 24 -26.55 11.96 11.09
CA ILE A 24 -27.16 10.68 11.49
C ILE A 24 -28.17 10.95 12.61
N ASP A 25 -29.40 11.31 12.22
CA ASP A 25 -30.50 11.60 13.14
C ASP A 25 -31.77 10.90 12.65
N ALA A 26 -32.35 10.06 13.50
CA ALA A 26 -33.58 9.31 13.20
C ALA A 26 -34.80 10.22 12.93
N SER A 27 -34.76 11.49 13.33
CA SER A 27 -35.80 12.48 13.03
C SER A 27 -35.59 13.16 11.67
N ASN A 28 -34.41 13.01 11.05
CA ASN A 28 -34.09 13.63 9.79
C ASN A 28 -34.67 12.83 8.61
N LYS A 29 -35.53 13.46 7.82
CA LYS A 29 -36.20 12.82 6.68
C LYS A 29 -35.21 12.28 5.65
N ASP A 30 -34.10 12.97 5.40
CA ASP A 30 -33.08 12.53 4.45
C ASP A 30 -32.30 11.32 4.96
N TYR A 31 -32.06 11.25 6.27
CA TYR A 31 -31.47 10.06 6.89
C TYR A 31 -32.46 8.87 6.87
N GLN A 32 -33.75 9.11 7.08
CA GLN A 32 -34.79 8.09 6.95
C GLN A 32 -34.93 7.59 5.49
N TYR A 33 -34.86 8.48 4.50
CA TYR A 33 -34.83 8.09 3.08
C TYR A 33 -33.58 7.29 2.73
N PHE A 34 -32.42 7.66 3.27
CA PHE A 34 -31.22 6.87 3.14
C PHE A 34 -31.41 5.47 3.73
N LEU A 35 -31.84 5.35 4.98
CA LEU A 35 -32.10 4.06 5.63
C LEU A 35 -33.09 3.19 4.85
N ALA A 36 -34.13 3.78 4.29
CA ALA A 36 -35.10 3.07 3.44
C ALA A 36 -34.53 2.68 2.06
N SER A 37 -33.50 3.37 1.58
CA SER A 37 -32.79 3.04 0.33
C SER A 37 -31.66 2.01 0.53
N VAL A 38 -31.20 1.79 1.76
CA VAL A 38 -30.21 0.76 2.10
C VAL A 38 -30.88 -0.62 2.24
N GLU A 39 -31.62 -1.09 1.22
CA GLU A 39 -31.95 -2.52 1.12
C GLU A 39 -30.73 -3.37 0.77
N THR A 40 -29.62 -2.75 0.39
CA THR A 40 -28.29 -3.38 0.37
C THR A 40 -27.26 -2.25 0.50
N PRO A 41 -26.40 -2.24 1.52
CA PRO A 41 -25.29 -1.28 1.54
C PRO A 41 -24.40 -1.56 0.33
N ASP A 42 -24.14 -0.53 -0.49
CA ASP A 42 -23.04 -0.58 -1.45
C ASP A 42 -21.79 -1.04 -0.68
N PRO A 43 -21.05 -2.05 -1.17
CA PRO A 43 -19.80 -2.44 -0.53
C PRO A 43 -18.92 -1.20 -0.42
N ALA A 44 -18.38 -0.96 0.78
CA ALA A 44 -17.38 0.08 0.97
C ALA A 44 -16.32 -0.04 -0.13
N ASP A 45 -15.90 1.09 -0.71
CA ASP A 45 -14.74 1.11 -1.61
C ASP A 45 -13.63 0.27 -0.94
N PRO A 46 -12.99 -0.67 -1.68
CA PRO A 46 -11.91 -1.45 -1.11
C PRO A 46 -10.89 -0.47 -0.53
N GLU A 47 -10.52 -0.65 0.73
CA GLU A 47 -9.42 0.11 1.33
C GLU A 47 -8.24 0.04 0.36
N PRO A 48 -7.55 1.16 0.07
CA PRO A 48 -6.36 1.11 -0.76
C PRO A 48 -5.43 0.08 -0.14
N GLU A 49 -5.08 -0.96 -0.91
CA GLU A 49 -4.16 -1.99 -0.45
C GLU A 49 -2.92 -1.28 0.07
N VAL A 50 -2.64 -1.40 1.36
CA VAL A 50 -1.44 -0.83 1.95
C VAL A 50 -0.28 -1.52 1.27
N GLN A 51 0.36 -0.82 0.34
CA GLN A 51 1.50 -1.30 -0.41
C GLN A 51 2.55 -1.71 0.61
N ARG A 52 2.81 -3.03 0.73
CA ARG A 52 3.71 -3.57 1.75
C ARG A 52 5.14 -3.28 1.33
N CYS A 53 5.64 -2.10 1.68
CA CYS A 53 7.03 -1.77 1.54
C CYS A 53 7.84 -2.53 2.61
N ILE A 54 8.93 -3.14 2.17
CA ILE A 54 9.83 -3.93 3.01
C ILE A 54 11.01 -3.06 3.37
N GLU A 55 11.30 -2.94 4.66
CA GLU A 55 12.43 -2.15 5.11
C GLU A 55 13.75 -2.73 4.54
N PRO A 56 14.70 -1.89 4.09
CA PRO A 56 15.97 -2.37 3.54
C PRO A 56 16.74 -3.25 4.52
N LYS A 57 16.61 -2.98 5.82
CA LYS A 57 17.20 -3.81 6.88
C LYS A 57 16.66 -5.24 6.87
N THR A 58 15.35 -5.41 6.72
CA THR A 58 14.72 -6.74 6.63
C THR A 58 15.24 -7.52 5.43
N ILE A 59 15.51 -6.84 4.31
CA ILE A 59 16.12 -7.46 3.12
C ILE A 59 17.54 -7.94 3.44
N LEU A 60 18.36 -7.11 4.11
CA LEU A 60 19.71 -7.50 4.53
C LEU A 60 19.70 -8.69 5.50
N ASP A 61 18.81 -8.70 6.49
CA ASP A 61 18.67 -9.80 7.46
C ASP A 61 18.27 -11.12 6.77
N ARG A 62 17.39 -11.05 5.75
CA ARG A 62 17.00 -12.23 4.96
C ARG A 62 18.13 -12.71 4.04
N LEU A 63 18.90 -11.79 3.46
CA LEU A 63 20.10 -12.14 2.69
C LEU A 63 21.18 -12.78 3.58
N ASP A 64 21.31 -12.34 4.83
CA ASP A 64 22.19 -12.97 5.83
C ASP A 64 21.73 -14.39 6.17
N ALA A 65 20.44 -14.58 6.44
CA ALA A 65 19.86 -15.89 6.67
C ALA A 65 20.01 -16.86 5.47
N ALA A 66 20.03 -16.32 4.25
CA ALA A 66 20.30 -17.06 3.02
C ALA A 66 21.81 -17.29 2.75
N GLY A 67 22.70 -16.71 3.55
CA GLY A 67 24.15 -16.79 3.35
C GLY A 67 24.66 -15.99 2.13
N LEU A 68 23.87 -15.04 1.65
CA LEU A 68 24.15 -14.23 0.46
C LEU A 68 24.49 -12.77 0.79
N LEU A 69 24.56 -12.39 2.07
CA LEU A 69 24.83 -11.01 2.49
C LEU A 69 26.17 -10.49 1.95
N ASP A 70 27.25 -11.25 2.08
CA ASP A 70 28.57 -10.84 1.58
C ASP A 70 28.57 -10.68 0.05
N THR A 71 27.90 -11.59 -0.67
CA THR A 71 27.73 -11.49 -2.13
C THR A 71 26.91 -10.27 -2.53
N ALA A 72 25.84 -9.97 -1.78
CA ALA A 72 24.99 -8.81 -2.00
C ALA A 72 25.76 -7.49 -1.79
N LEU A 73 26.55 -7.39 -0.72
CA LEU A 73 27.37 -6.22 -0.43
C LEU A 73 28.48 -6.04 -1.48
N ALA A 74 29.16 -7.12 -1.86
CA ALA A 74 30.17 -7.09 -2.91
C ALA A 74 29.57 -6.66 -4.26
N ALA A 75 28.37 -7.15 -4.60
CA ALA A 75 27.67 -6.76 -5.81
C ALA A 75 27.21 -5.29 -5.77
N LEU A 76 26.76 -4.77 -4.62
CA LEU A 76 26.41 -3.35 -4.48
C LEU A 76 27.64 -2.44 -4.60
N ASP A 77 28.80 -2.85 -4.09
CA ASP A 77 30.04 -2.07 -4.16
C ASP A 77 30.77 -2.18 -5.52
N ALA A 78 30.29 -3.05 -6.41
CA ALA A 78 30.84 -3.19 -7.76
C ALA A 78 30.67 -1.89 -8.57
N PRO A 79 31.70 -1.43 -9.31
CA PRO A 79 31.66 -0.16 -10.02
C PRO A 79 30.55 -0.08 -11.08
N GLU A 80 30.19 -1.21 -11.71
CA GLU A 80 29.06 -1.34 -12.63
C GLU A 80 27.69 -1.08 -11.97
N ASN A 81 27.58 -1.30 -10.66
CA ASN A 81 26.33 -1.20 -9.90
C ASN A 81 26.21 0.12 -9.12
N ARG A 82 27.05 1.12 -9.42
CA ARG A 82 27.05 2.42 -8.72
C ARG A 82 25.69 3.11 -8.65
N LYS A 83 24.85 2.95 -9.69
CA LYS A 83 23.47 3.48 -9.71
C LYS A 83 22.55 2.73 -8.74
N LEU A 84 22.67 1.40 -8.69
CA LEU A 84 21.93 0.57 -7.77
C LEU A 84 22.36 0.86 -6.32
N LYS A 85 23.65 1.04 -6.07
CA LYS A 85 24.15 1.48 -4.76
C LYS A 85 23.56 2.82 -4.34
N ALA A 86 23.58 3.81 -5.22
CA ALA A 86 22.99 5.12 -4.93
C ALA A 86 21.47 5.04 -4.71
N TYR A 87 20.77 4.17 -5.44
CA TYR A 87 19.36 3.87 -5.20
C TYR A 87 19.15 3.27 -3.82
N TRP A 88 19.91 2.22 -3.49
CA TRP A 88 19.85 1.51 -2.21
C TRP A 88 20.12 2.44 -1.02
N ASP A 89 21.17 3.27 -1.12
CA ASP A 89 21.54 4.24 -0.08
C ASP A 89 20.47 5.36 0.09
N ALA A 90 19.66 5.63 -0.94
CA ALA A 90 18.58 6.62 -0.92
C ALA A 90 17.22 6.05 -0.47
N LEU A 91 17.10 4.73 -0.26
CA LEU A 91 15.86 4.10 0.21
C LEU A 91 15.55 4.56 1.63
N THR A 92 14.43 5.27 1.79
CA THR A 92 13.96 5.78 3.08
C THR A 92 12.59 5.24 3.49
N VAL A 93 11.81 4.75 2.52
CA VAL A 93 10.40 4.35 2.69
C VAL A 93 10.18 2.83 2.54
N GLY A 94 11.24 2.07 2.32
CA GLY A 94 11.17 0.63 2.04
C GLY A 94 11.08 0.33 0.55
N VAL A 95 11.16 -0.96 0.22
CA VAL A 95 11.19 -1.52 -1.13
C VAL A 95 9.87 -2.24 -1.38
N GLU A 96 9.22 -1.95 -2.50
CA GLU A 96 8.02 -2.68 -2.91
C GLU A 96 8.37 -4.11 -3.34
N GLN A 97 7.47 -5.07 -3.13
CA GLN A 97 7.69 -6.47 -3.54
C GLN A 97 7.95 -6.62 -5.04
N ASP A 98 7.37 -5.72 -5.84
CA ASP A 98 7.47 -5.71 -7.31
C ASP A 98 8.57 -4.78 -7.85
N ASP A 99 9.40 -4.20 -6.97
CA ASP A 99 10.49 -3.31 -7.35
C ASP A 99 11.45 -4.02 -8.31
N GLN A 100 11.39 -3.64 -9.59
CA GLN A 100 12.14 -4.29 -10.65
C GLN A 100 13.65 -4.12 -10.49
N GLN A 101 14.11 -3.03 -9.87
CA GLN A 101 15.54 -2.82 -9.63
C GLN A 101 16.07 -3.76 -8.55
N VAL A 102 15.34 -3.88 -7.44
CA VAL A 102 15.74 -4.77 -6.34
C VAL A 102 15.55 -6.24 -6.73
N ARG A 103 14.46 -6.59 -7.41
CA ARG A 103 14.27 -7.96 -7.93
C ARG A 103 15.37 -8.34 -8.92
N GLY A 104 15.72 -7.45 -9.85
CA GLY A 104 16.82 -7.67 -10.81
C GLY A 104 18.17 -7.87 -10.12
N PHE A 105 18.44 -7.10 -9.07
CA PHE A 105 19.63 -7.26 -8.24
C PHE A 105 19.66 -8.62 -7.53
N LEU A 106 18.56 -9.01 -6.89
CA LEU A 106 18.46 -10.28 -6.16
C LEU A 106 18.69 -11.48 -7.10
N ILE A 107 18.11 -11.45 -8.30
CA ILE A 107 18.36 -12.47 -9.33
C ILE A 107 19.83 -12.51 -9.75
N ALA A 108 20.49 -11.34 -9.89
CA ALA A 108 21.89 -11.27 -10.30
C ALA A 108 22.86 -11.88 -9.28
N ILE A 109 22.47 -11.94 -8.00
CA ILE A 109 23.25 -12.59 -6.92
C ILE A 109 22.74 -14.01 -6.59
N ASP A 110 21.89 -14.58 -7.45
CA ASP A 110 21.28 -15.92 -7.28
C ASP A 110 20.38 -16.04 -6.03
N ALA A 111 19.87 -14.91 -5.53
CA ALA A 111 18.87 -14.88 -4.46
C ALA A 111 17.45 -15.02 -5.03
N ASN A 112 16.56 -15.66 -4.27
CA ASN A 112 15.14 -15.75 -4.62
C ASN A 112 14.40 -14.45 -4.22
N PRO A 113 13.94 -13.61 -5.18
CA PRO A 113 13.31 -12.35 -4.85
C PRO A 113 12.00 -12.51 -4.08
N ASP A 114 11.25 -13.58 -4.34
CA ASP A 114 9.96 -13.81 -3.69
C ASP A 114 10.11 -14.25 -2.22
N GLU A 115 11.26 -14.84 -1.86
CA GLU A 115 11.58 -15.15 -0.46
C GLU A 115 12.15 -13.93 0.26
N ILE A 116 13.04 -13.18 -0.40
CA ILE A 116 13.72 -12.02 0.19
C ILE A 116 12.76 -10.82 0.31
N LEU A 117 11.81 -10.67 -0.62
CA LEU A 117 10.80 -9.61 -0.62
C LEU A 117 9.41 -10.10 -0.16
N ALA A 118 9.32 -11.17 0.64
CA ALA A 118 8.06 -11.65 1.20
C ALA A 118 7.45 -10.76 2.30
#